data_AF-A0A963F6M8-F1
#
_entry.id   AF-A0A963F6M8-F1
#
_cell.length_a   1.000
_cell.length_b   1.000
_cell.length_c   1.000
_cell.angle_alpha   90.00
_cell.angle_beta   90.00
_cell.angle_gamma   90.00
#
_symmetry.space_group_name_H-M   'P 1'
#
loop_
_entity.id
_entity.type
_entity.pdbx_description
1 polymer ?
#
loop_
_entity_poly.entity_id
_entity_poly.type
_entity_poly.pdbx_seq_one_letter_code
_entity_poly.pdbx_strand_id
1 'polypeptide(L)' 'MNRSQGHFQQGGAAYAQSRPTYPPELAQLLAGYCAGKQLAVDVGCGTGQLSVLLADHFDRVIATDVSADQ' A
#
# COMPACT_ATOMS: atom_id res chain seq x y z
N MET A 1 -0.76 -8.63 -32.84
CA MET A 1 -0.18 -8.15 -31.57
C MET A 1 -0.91 -8.87 -30.44
N ASN A 2 -0.31 -9.93 -29.90
CA ASN A 2 -0.95 -10.84 -28.96
C ASN A 2 -0.77 -10.29 -27.52
N ARG A 3 -1.88 -9.96 -26.86
CA ARG A 3 -1.91 -9.45 -25.48
C ARG A 3 -1.53 -10.58 -24.53
N SER A 4 -0.41 -10.43 -23.84
CA SER A 4 -0.09 -11.23 -22.66
C SER A 4 -1.09 -10.92 -21.56
N GLN A 5 -2.03 -11.84 -21.32
CA GLN A 5 -2.95 -11.76 -20.19
C GLN A 5 -2.14 -11.87 -18.89
N GLY A 6 -2.27 -10.87 -18.03
CA GLY A 6 -1.51 -10.80 -16.78
C GLY A 6 -2.01 -11.82 -15.78
N HIS A 7 -1.16 -12.79 -15.42
CA HIS A 7 -1.38 -13.77 -14.35
C HIS A 7 -1.62 -13.16 -12.96
N PHE A 8 -1.65 -11.83 -12.83
CA PHE A 8 -1.83 -11.10 -11.58
C PHE A 8 -3.26 -10.55 -11.39
N GLN A 9 -4.11 -10.57 -12.42
CA GLN A 9 -5.46 -9.96 -12.33
C GLN A 9 -6.49 -10.86 -11.65
N GLN A 10 -6.37 -12.19 -11.75
CA GLN A 10 -7.32 -13.12 -11.11
C GLN A 10 -7.05 -13.33 -9.62
N GLY A 11 -5.90 -12.88 -9.10
CA GLY A 11 -5.52 -13.03 -7.69
C GLY A 11 -5.89 -11.84 -6.80
N GLY A 12 -6.08 -10.63 -7.33
CA GLY A 12 -6.16 -9.40 -6.53
C GLY A 12 -7.25 -9.41 -5.45
N ALA A 13 -8.46 -9.86 -5.77
CA ALA A 13 -9.58 -9.90 -4.83
C ALA A 13 -9.42 -10.99 -3.75
N ALA A 14 -8.93 -12.18 -4.11
CA ALA A 14 -8.64 -13.26 -3.15
C ALA A 14 -7.37 -12.99 -2.31
N TYR A 15 -6.44 -12.22 -2.86
CA TYR A 15 -5.23 -11.76 -2.17
C TYR A 15 -5.53 -10.60 -1.21
N ALA A 16 -6.47 -9.73 -1.54
CA ALA A 16 -6.97 -8.68 -0.64
C ALA A 16 -7.71 -9.24 0.58
N GLN A 17 -8.45 -10.35 0.42
CA GLN A 17 -9.21 -10.99 1.51
C GLN A 17 -8.35 -11.86 2.45
N SER A 18 -7.14 -12.27 2.03
CA SER A 18 -6.23 -13.10 2.82
C SER A 18 -5.05 -12.32 3.43
N ARG A 19 -4.97 -11.00 3.23
CA ARG A 19 -3.97 -10.13 3.89
C ARG A 19 -4.35 -9.96 5.37
N PRO A 20 -3.52 -10.44 6.32
CA PRO A 20 -3.62 -10.00 7.71
C PRO A 20 -3.52 -8.47 7.74
N THR A 21 -4.39 -7.82 8.51
CA THR A 21 -4.34 -6.37 8.69
C THR A 21 -2.96 -5.96 9.19
N TYR A 22 -2.42 -4.86 8.66
CA TYR A 22 -1.15 -4.34 9.15
C TYR A 22 -1.28 -3.93 10.62
N PRO A 23 -0.39 -4.41 11.51
CA PRO A 23 -0.36 -3.93 12.88
C PRO A 23 0.07 -2.45 12.88
N PRO A 24 -0.55 -1.57 13.69
CA PRO A 24 -0.18 -0.15 13.77
C PRO A 24 1.30 0.07 14.08
N GLU A 25 1.91 -0.83 14.85
CA GLU A 25 3.32 -0.81 15.22
C GLU A 25 4.25 -0.87 13.99
N LEU A 26 3.79 -1.42 12.87
CA LEU A 26 4.57 -1.41 11.62
C LEU A 26 4.76 0.02 11.11
N ALA A 27 3.69 0.81 11.04
CA ALA A 27 3.76 2.19 10.57
C ALA A 27 4.58 3.05 11.54
N GLN A 28 4.42 2.82 12.85
CA GLN A 28 5.22 3.47 13.87
C GLN A 28 6.73 3.16 13.73
N LEU A 29 7.09 1.89 13.50
CA LEU A 29 8.46 1.47 13.32
C LEU A 29 9.08 2.12 12.07
N LEU A 30 8.36 2.10 10.94
CA LEU A 30 8.80 2.74 9.70
C LEU A 30 9.01 4.24 9.89
N ALA A 31 8.05 4.92 10.54
CA ALA A 31 8.17 6.31 10.89
C ALA A 31 9.40 6.55 11.79
N GLY A 32 9.69 5.67 12.76
CA GLY A 32 10.87 5.78 13.63
C GLY A 32 12.21 5.84 12.89
N TYR A 33 12.31 5.26 11.69
CA TYR A 33 13.53 5.27 10.88
C TYR A 33 13.73 6.51 10.01
N CYS A 34 12.69 7.32 9.77
CA CYS A 34 12.85 8.50 8.91
C CYS A 34 13.16 9.75 9.73
N ALA A 35 14.15 10.54 9.31
CA ALA A 35 14.49 11.81 9.93
C ALA A 35 13.41 12.89 9.78
N GLY A 36 12.62 12.82 8.69
CA GLY A 36 11.49 13.72 8.41
C GLY A 36 10.16 12.97 8.34
N LYS A 37 9.06 13.71 8.45
CA LYS A 37 7.67 13.20 8.42
C LYS A 37 6.78 13.94 7.41
N GLN A 38 7.38 14.72 6.51
CA GLN A 38 6.63 15.60 5.60
C GLN A 38 5.85 14.85 4.52
N LEU A 39 6.39 13.72 4.03
CA LEU A 39 5.78 12.96 2.96
C LEU A 39 6.19 11.49 3.03
N ALA A 40 5.20 10.60 3.02
CA ALA A 40 5.38 9.19 2.67
C ALA A 40 4.80 8.91 1.27
N VAL A 41 5.47 8.04 0.51
CA VAL A 41 4.99 7.55 -0.79
C VAL A 41 4.86 6.04 -0.71
N ASP A 42 3.63 5.55 -0.77
CA ASP A 42 3.28 4.13 -0.74
C ASP A 42 3.02 3.63 -2.17
N VAL A 43 4.00 2.91 -2.73
CA VAL A 43 3.98 2.42 -4.11
C VAL A 43 3.56 0.96 -4.13
N GLY A 44 2.53 0.64 -4.92
CA GLY A 44 1.88 -0.67 -4.87
C GLY A 44 1.00 -0.81 -3.62
N CYS A 45 0.28 0.27 -3.27
CA CYS A 45 -0.48 0.36 -2.03
C CYS A 45 -1.65 -0.64 -1.95
N GLY A 46 -2.04 -1.25 -3.07
CA GLY A 46 -3.23 -2.10 -3.18
C GLY A 46 -4.45 -1.39 -2.61
N THR A 47 -5.10 -2.02 -1.64
CA THR A 47 -6.29 -1.50 -0.93
C THR A 47 -6.00 -0.32 0.00
N GLY A 48 -4.73 0.10 0.14
CA GLY A 48 -4.34 1.28 0.92
C GLY A 48 -4.30 1.09 2.44
N GLN A 49 -4.41 -0.15 2.94
CA GLN A 49 -4.45 -0.41 4.38
C GLN A 49 -3.21 0.13 5.12
N LEU A 50 -2.02 -0.02 4.54
CA LEU A 50 -0.80 0.54 5.13
C LEU A 50 -0.77 2.08 4.96
N SER A 51 -1.24 2.59 3.82
CA SER A 51 -1.27 4.03 3.55
C SER A 51 -2.09 4.80 4.60
N VAL A 52 -3.19 4.22 5.08
CA VAL A 52 -4.00 4.79 6.17
C VAL A 52 -3.19 4.86 7.47
N LEU A 53 -2.49 3.79 7.85
CA LEU A 53 -1.65 3.79 9.05
C LEU A 53 -0.48 4.76 8.95
N LEU A 54 0.09 4.95 7.76
CA LEU A 54 1.13 5.95 7.53
C LEU A 54 0.61 7.38 7.69
N ALA A 55 -0.67 7.64 7.46
CA ALA A 55 -1.27 8.97 7.62
C ALA A 55 -1.29 9.45 9.08
N ASP A 56 -1.20 8.54 10.05
CA ASP A 56 -1.08 8.89 11.47
C ASP A 56 0.32 9.41 11.85
N HIS A 57 1.31 9.21 10.97
CA HIS A 57 2.72 9.52 11.25
C HIS A 57 3.34 10.55 10.30
N PHE A 58 2.75 10.77 9.12
CA PHE A 58 3.29 11.68 8.11
C PHE A 58 2.28 12.78 7.77
N ASP A 59 2.77 14.00 7.54
CA ASP A 59 1.92 15.15 7.20
C ASP A 59 1.11 14.91 5.91
N ARG A 60 1.69 14.14 4.98
CA ARG A 60 1.08 13.77 3.71
C ARG A 60 1.47 12.35 3.33
N VAL A 61 0.52 11.62 2.75
CA VAL A 61 0.74 10.30 2.15
C VAL A 61 0.27 10.35 0.70
N ILE A 62 1.12 9.88 -0.22
CA ILE A 62 0.73 9.62 -1.61
C ILE A 62 0.73 8.10 -1.78
N ALA A 63 -0.44 7.54 -2.05
CA ALA A 63 -0.62 6.11 -2.29
C ALA A 63 -0.91 5.89 -3.78
N THR A 64 -0.16 5.01 -4.43
CA THR A 64 -0.34 4.70 -5.86
C THR A 64 -0.26 3.20 -6.11
N ASP A 65 -1.14 2.70 -6.97
CA ASP A 65 -1.12 1.33 -7.46
C ASP A 65 -1.38 1.31 -8.97
N VAL A 66 -0.86 0.31 -9.67
CA VAL A 66 -1.02 0.15 -11.13
C VAL A 66 -2.26 -0.68 -11.50
N SER A 67 -2.90 -1.31 -10.51
CA SER A 67 -4.14 -2.06 -10.71
C SER A 67 -5.31 -1.10 -10.95
N ALA A 68 -5.98 -1.27 -12.09
CA ALA A 68 -7.10 -0.43 -12.50
C ALA A 68 -8.43 -0.72 -11.76
N ASP A 69 -8.45 -1.75 -10.91
CA ASP A 69 -9.63 -2.25 -10.18
C ASP A 69 -9.54 -1.98 -8.66
N GLN A 70 -9.09 -0.80 -8.25
CA GLN A 70 -9.18 -0.37 -6.83
C GLN A 70 -10.18 0.78 -6.69
#